data_AF-A0A0Q8KQJ5-F1
#
_entry.id   AF-A0A0Q8KQJ5-F1
#
_cell.length_a   1.000
_cell.length_b   1.000
_cell.length_c   1.000
_cell.angle_alpha   90.00
_cell.angle_beta   90.00
_cell.angle_gamma   90.00
#
_symmetry.space_group_name_H-M   'P 1'
#
loop_
_entity.id
_entity.type
_entity.pdbx_description
1 polymer ?
#
loop_
_entity_poly.entity_id
_entity_poly.type
_entity_poly.pdbx_seq_one_letter_code
_entity_poly.pdbx_strand_id
1 'polypeptide(L)'
;MRSFVHQIPVAAIGATVAFALPVAAVALPSTAMGQVSVAQVMEMIARVDSSPIAKQTLVAYVAGVGEAAGVIVDTIGGSHMVSCKTALRLDTGSVRAALETGAPSRSNWSETPATPLIVADMVKRAGCRIKD
;
A
#
# COMPACT_ATOMS: atom_id res chain seq x y z
N MET A 1 14.16 43.75 -59.66
CA MET A 1 13.05 42.78 -59.51
C MET A 1 13.47 41.76 -58.48
N ARG A 2 12.67 41.60 -57.42
CA ARG A 2 12.96 40.77 -56.24
C ARG A 2 12.69 39.29 -56.55
N SER A 3 13.57 38.39 -56.10
CA SER A 3 13.18 37.02 -55.75
C SER A 3 13.85 36.63 -54.44
N PHE A 4 13.02 36.17 -53.52
CA PHE A 4 13.25 36.02 -52.09
C PHE A 4 14.11 34.80 -51.77
N VAL A 5 15.23 35.04 -51.10
CA VAL A 5 15.98 34.02 -50.37
C VAL A 5 15.20 33.69 -49.09
N HIS A 6 14.57 32.52 -49.03
CA HIS A 6 14.11 31.93 -47.76
C HIS A 6 15.23 31.05 -47.21
N GLN A 7 16.12 31.62 -46.39
CA GLN A 7 16.90 30.82 -45.46
C GLN A 7 16.06 30.66 -44.19
N ILE A 8 15.68 29.42 -43.89
CA ILE A 8 15.01 29.05 -42.65
C ILE A 8 16.11 28.86 -41.61
N PRO A 9 16.27 29.73 -40.59
CA PRO A 9 17.18 29.45 -39.51
C PRO A 9 16.54 28.33 -38.65
N VAL A 10 17.15 27.15 -38.69
CA VAL A 10 16.86 26.06 -37.76
C VAL A 10 17.40 26.50 -36.40
N ALA A 11 16.57 27.21 -35.63
CA ALA A 11 16.81 27.44 -34.22
C ALA A 11 16.57 26.12 -33.49
N ALA A 12 17.65 25.44 -33.13
CA ALA A 12 17.63 24.28 -32.25
C ALA A 12 17.13 24.72 -30.86
N ILE A 13 15.83 24.58 -30.61
CA ILE A 13 15.25 24.70 -29.27
C ILE A 13 15.49 23.37 -28.58
N GLY A 14 16.61 23.26 -27.87
CA GLY A 14 16.86 22.18 -26.92
C GLY A 14 15.87 22.30 -25.76
N ALA A 15 14.71 21.66 -25.90
CA ALA A 15 13.80 21.45 -24.78
C ALA A 15 14.39 20.37 -23.87
N THR A 16 15.17 20.78 -22.87
CA THR A 16 15.49 19.95 -21.72
C THR A 16 14.20 19.71 -20.94
N VAL A 17 13.51 18.62 -21.29
CA VAL A 17 12.44 18.05 -20.47
C VAL A 17 13.10 17.58 -19.17
N ALA A 18 13.03 18.41 -18.13
CA ALA A 18 13.34 17.98 -16.78
C ALA A 18 12.33 16.90 -16.41
N PHE A 19 12.73 15.64 -16.51
CA PHE A 19 12.01 14.53 -15.89
C PHE A 19 11.98 14.79 -14.39
N ALA A 20 10.85 15.32 -13.89
CA ALA A 20 10.53 15.27 -12.49
C ALA A 20 10.36 13.78 -12.12
N LEU A 21 11.45 13.14 -11.71
CA LEU A 21 11.39 11.82 -11.10
C LEU A 21 10.42 11.90 -9.92
N PRO A 22 9.44 10.99 -9.80
CA PRO A 22 8.65 10.92 -8.57
C PRO A 22 9.64 10.64 -7.44
N VAL A 23 9.81 11.60 -6.54
CA VAL A 23 10.49 11.35 -5.27
C VAL A 23 9.71 10.22 -4.62
N ALA A 24 10.33 9.04 -4.52
CA ALA A 24 9.77 7.91 -3.81
C ALA A 24 9.37 8.43 -2.42
N ALA A 25 8.08 8.33 -2.11
CA ALA A 25 7.56 8.66 -0.79
C ALA A 25 8.42 7.90 0.23
N VAL A 26 9.25 8.62 0.98
CA VAL A 26 10.07 8.01 2.01
C VAL A 26 9.08 7.42 3.00
N ALA A 27 9.12 6.10 3.18
CA ALA A 27 8.29 5.44 4.18
C ALA A 27 8.68 6.01 5.55
N LEU A 28 7.76 6.79 6.15
CA LEU A 28 7.75 7.19 7.56
C LEU A 28 7.87 5.94 8.45
N PRO A 29 8.35 6.08 9.71
CA PRO A 29 9.22 5.11 10.36
C PRO A 29 8.62 3.70 10.36
N SER A 30 9.34 2.83 9.67
CA SER A 30 9.22 1.39 9.84
C SER A 30 9.68 1.02 11.25
N THR A 31 9.22 -0.14 11.73
CA THR A 31 9.79 -0.77 12.93
C THR A 31 11.31 -0.92 12.77
N ALA A 32 12.04 -1.16 13.86
CA ALA A 32 13.47 -1.47 13.78
C ALA A 32 13.83 -2.64 12.83
N MET A 33 12.88 -3.53 12.55
CA MET A 33 13.02 -4.67 11.63
C MET A 33 12.63 -4.35 10.17
N GLY A 34 12.38 -3.08 9.83
CA GLY A 34 12.01 -2.65 8.47
C GLY A 34 10.56 -2.94 8.07
N GLN A 35 9.71 -3.39 9.00
CA GLN A 35 8.29 -3.64 8.76
C GLN A 35 7.49 -2.33 8.82
N VAL A 36 6.40 -2.26 8.05
CA VAL A 36 5.43 -1.15 8.14
C VAL A 36 4.78 -1.18 9.53
N SER A 37 4.92 -0.09 10.28
CA SER A 37 4.42 0.03 11.65
C SER A 37 2.93 0.37 11.70
N VAL A 38 2.26 0.07 12.82
CA VAL A 38 0.88 0.49 13.07
C VAL A 38 0.76 2.02 12.98
N ALA A 39 1.72 2.75 13.55
CA ALA A 39 1.73 4.21 13.52
C ALA A 39 1.75 4.74 12.08
N GLN A 40 2.57 4.16 11.21
CA GLN A 40 2.66 4.56 9.81
C GLN A 40 1.34 4.34 9.07
N VAL A 41 0.67 3.18 9.27
CA VAL A 41 -0.62 2.92 8.60
C VAL A 41 -1.72 3.82 9.13
N MET A 42 -1.78 4.05 10.44
CA MET A 42 -2.77 4.95 11.05
C MET A 42 -2.58 6.40 10.59
N GLU A 43 -1.35 6.85 10.38
CA GLU A 43 -1.04 8.16 9.80
C GLU A 43 -1.54 8.28 8.35
N MET A 44 -1.30 7.25 7.53
CA MET A 44 -1.81 7.24 6.15
C MET A 44 -3.34 7.27 6.11
N ILE A 45 -3.99 6.54 7.02
CA ILE A 45 -5.45 6.54 7.19
C ILE A 45 -5.94 7.92 7.62
N ALA A 46 -5.26 8.60 8.54
CA ALA A 46 -5.64 9.93 9.02
C ALA A 46 -5.54 11.00 7.93
N ARG A 47 -4.64 10.82 6.96
CA ARG A 47 -4.38 11.77 5.88
C ARG A 47 -5.03 11.41 4.53
N VAL A 48 -5.84 10.37 4.48
CA VAL A 48 -6.38 9.85 3.20
C VAL A 48 -7.18 10.89 2.40
N ASP A 49 -7.84 11.82 3.08
CA ASP A 49 -8.65 12.87 2.43
C ASP A 49 -7.85 14.16 2.15
N SER A 50 -6.75 14.37 2.88
CA SER A 50 -5.95 15.61 2.83
C SER A 50 -4.62 15.46 2.10
N SER A 51 -4.20 14.23 1.77
CA SER A 51 -2.94 13.94 1.07
C SER A 51 -3.15 12.87 -0.01
N PRO A 52 -3.05 13.25 -1.30
CA PRO A 52 -3.10 12.29 -2.41
C PRO A 52 -2.01 11.21 -2.29
N ILE A 53 -0.84 11.59 -1.77
CA ILE A 53 0.28 10.66 -1.54
C ILE A 53 -0.11 9.65 -0.47
N ALA A 54 -0.60 10.08 0.69
CA ALA A 54 -1.02 9.17 1.75
C ALA A 54 -2.11 8.21 1.27
N LYS A 55 -3.06 8.70 0.47
CA LYS A 55 -4.11 7.88 -0.15
C LYS A 55 -3.54 6.82 -1.09
N GLN A 56 -2.67 7.22 -2.01
CA GLN A 56 -2.04 6.28 -2.96
C GLN A 56 -1.18 5.24 -2.24
N THR A 57 -0.39 5.66 -1.24
CA THR A 57 0.45 4.75 -0.45
C THR A 57 -0.42 3.78 0.36
N LEU A 58 -1.51 4.25 0.98
CA LEU A 58 -2.43 3.39 1.70
C LEU A 58 -3.07 2.36 0.78
N VAL A 59 -3.57 2.78 -0.38
CA VAL A 59 -4.19 1.87 -1.37
C VAL A 59 -3.18 0.82 -1.83
N ALA A 60 -1.95 1.22 -2.17
CA ALA A 60 -0.92 0.29 -2.60
C ALA A 60 -0.54 -0.70 -1.49
N TYR A 61 -0.39 -0.22 -0.25
CA TYR A 61 -0.11 -1.07 0.91
C TYR A 61 -1.23 -2.10 1.14
N VAL A 62 -2.48 -1.64 1.17
CA VAL A 62 -3.67 -2.49 1.39
C VAL A 62 -3.83 -3.51 0.27
N ALA A 63 -3.65 -3.10 -0.99
CA ALA A 63 -3.69 -4.01 -2.14
C ALA A 63 -2.61 -5.09 -2.04
N GLY A 64 -1.35 -4.71 -1.78
CA GLY A 64 -0.26 -5.66 -1.65
C GLY A 64 -0.44 -6.66 -0.51
N VAL A 65 -0.92 -6.20 0.66
CA VAL A 65 -1.27 -7.09 1.79
C VAL A 65 -2.40 -8.04 1.41
N GLY A 66 -3.45 -7.52 0.77
CA GLY A 66 -4.60 -8.29 0.34
C GLY A 66 -4.25 -9.40 -0.65
N GLU A 67 -3.48 -9.06 -1.68
CA GLU A 67 -3.01 -9.98 -2.71
C GLU A 67 -2.09 -11.06 -2.12
N ALA A 68 -1.10 -10.67 -1.31
CA ALA A 68 -0.19 -11.62 -0.68
C ALA A 68 -0.93 -12.60 0.24
N ALA A 69 -1.87 -12.10 1.07
CA ALA A 69 -2.69 -12.95 1.92
C ALA A 69 -3.59 -13.89 1.10
N GLY A 70 -4.16 -13.39 -0.01
CA GLY A 70 -4.93 -14.17 -0.97
C GLY A 70 -4.13 -15.33 -1.56
N VAL A 71 -2.94 -15.06 -2.09
CA VAL A 71 -2.04 -16.07 -2.66
C VAL A 71 -1.65 -17.12 -1.62
N ILE A 72 -1.31 -16.71 -0.40
CA ILE A 72 -0.95 -17.64 0.67
C ILE A 72 -2.14 -18.57 0.98
N VAL A 73 -3.34 -18.01 1.19
CA VAL A 73 -4.54 -18.79 1.48
C VAL A 73 -4.94 -19.70 0.32
N ASP A 74 -4.81 -19.25 -0.92
CA ASP A 74 -5.09 -20.05 -2.11
C ASP A 74 -4.09 -21.21 -2.26
N THR A 75 -2.80 -20.96 -2.05
CA THR A 75 -1.73 -21.98 -2.15
C THR A 75 -1.92 -23.10 -1.11
N ILE A 76 -2.22 -22.74 0.14
CA ILE A 76 -2.47 -23.73 1.21
C ILE A 76 -3.88 -24.34 1.11
N GLY A 77 -4.85 -23.60 0.56
CA GLY A 77 -6.20 -24.07 0.29
C GLY A 77 -6.27 -25.10 -0.85
N GLY A 78 -5.47 -24.90 -1.90
CA GLY A 78 -5.24 -25.87 -2.98
C GLY A 78 -4.57 -27.17 -2.49
N SER A 79 -3.85 -27.09 -1.37
CA SER A 79 -3.32 -28.26 -0.65
C SER A 79 -4.36 -28.91 0.29
N HIS A 80 -5.63 -28.50 0.20
CA HIS A 80 -6.75 -28.89 1.08
C HIS A 80 -6.55 -28.60 2.58
N MET A 81 -5.49 -27.88 2.98
CA MET A 81 -5.17 -27.64 4.38
C MET A 81 -6.03 -26.54 5.01
N VAL A 82 -6.51 -25.56 4.23
CA VAL A 82 -7.31 -24.44 4.76
C VAL A 82 -8.57 -24.24 3.93
N SER A 83 -9.66 -23.90 4.60
CA SER A 83 -10.91 -23.48 3.97
C SER A 83 -11.43 -22.21 4.63
N CYS A 84 -11.81 -21.23 3.81
CA CYS A 84 -12.44 -19.99 4.23
C CYS A 84 -13.91 -19.98 3.82
N LYS A 85 -14.77 -19.41 4.67
CA LYS A 85 -16.22 -19.30 4.41
C LYS A 85 -16.53 -18.25 3.35
N THR A 86 -15.71 -17.20 3.32
CA THR A 86 -15.84 -16.08 2.38
C THR A 86 -14.47 -15.67 1.86
N ALA A 87 -14.46 -14.88 0.78
CA ALA A 87 -13.24 -14.29 0.27
C ALA A 87 -12.59 -13.34 1.30
N LEU A 88 -11.27 -13.27 1.29
CA LEU A 88 -10.52 -12.28 2.05
C LEU A 88 -10.86 -10.88 1.52
N ARG A 89 -11.40 -10.01 2.38
CA ARG A 89 -11.72 -8.62 2.04
C ARG A 89 -10.97 -7.66 2.94
N LEU A 90 -10.51 -6.58 2.33
CA LEU A 90 -9.78 -5.52 3.00
C LEU A 90 -10.22 -4.16 2.48
N ASP A 91 -10.70 -3.32 3.39
CA ASP A 91 -10.98 -1.91 3.19
C ASP A 91 -10.39 -1.08 4.33
N THR A 92 -10.33 0.24 4.16
CA THR A 92 -9.71 1.16 5.12
C THR A 92 -10.32 1.11 6.52
N GLY A 93 -11.64 0.98 6.64
CA GLY A 93 -12.31 0.87 7.94
C GLY A 93 -11.96 -0.43 8.63
N SER A 94 -11.94 -1.51 7.86
CA SER A 94 -11.54 -2.85 8.29
C SER A 94 -10.07 -2.90 8.77
N VAL A 95 -9.17 -2.17 8.09
CA VAL A 95 -7.75 -2.03 8.47
C VAL A 95 -7.63 -1.26 9.78
N ARG A 96 -8.30 -0.10 9.90
CA ARG A 96 -8.28 0.69 11.14
C ARG A 96 -8.72 -0.15 12.33
N ALA A 97 -9.84 -0.86 12.21
CA ALA A 97 -10.37 -1.71 13.27
C ALA A 97 -9.41 -2.85 13.65
N ALA A 98 -8.76 -3.49 12.66
CA ALA A 98 -7.77 -4.54 12.88
C ALA A 98 -6.59 -4.01 13.70
N LEU A 99 -6.08 -2.83 13.36
CA LEU A 99 -4.94 -2.21 14.04
C LEU A 99 -5.29 -1.76 15.46
N GLU A 100 -6.44 -1.12 15.66
CA GLU A 100 -6.90 -0.70 16.99
C GLU A 100 -7.16 -1.89 17.92
N THR A 101 -7.68 -3.00 17.38
CA THR A 101 -7.91 -4.24 18.14
C THR A 101 -6.61 -4.99 18.42
N GLY A 102 -5.73 -5.09 17.43
CA GLY A 102 -4.48 -5.85 17.51
C GLY A 102 -3.36 -5.13 18.26
N ALA A 103 -3.42 -3.81 18.35
CA ALA A 103 -2.48 -2.97 19.09
C ALA A 103 -3.23 -1.94 19.94
N PRO A 104 -3.80 -2.32 21.09
CA PRO A 104 -4.60 -1.40 21.91
C PRO A 104 -3.76 -0.28 22.57
N SER A 105 -2.46 -0.53 22.81
CA SER A 105 -1.56 0.49 23.38
C SER A 105 -0.89 1.33 22.30
N ARG A 106 -1.29 2.60 22.18
CA ARG A 106 -0.70 3.56 21.23
C ARG A 106 0.79 3.79 21.44
N SER A 107 1.30 3.61 22.67
CA SER A 107 2.72 3.77 22.98
C SER A 107 3.64 2.88 22.14
N ASN A 108 3.13 1.74 21.67
CA ASN A 108 3.91 0.73 20.97
C ASN A 108 3.69 0.76 19.45
N TRP A 109 2.85 1.66 18.94
CA TRP A 109 2.43 1.64 17.54
C TRP A 109 3.58 1.82 16.55
N SER A 110 4.64 2.54 16.93
CA SER A 110 5.81 2.77 16.07
C SER A 110 6.64 1.50 15.85
N GLU A 111 6.64 0.56 16.79
CA GLU A 111 7.41 -0.69 16.71
C GLU A 111 6.52 -1.92 16.48
N THR A 112 5.20 -1.77 16.48
CA THR A 112 4.28 -2.88 16.23
C THR A 112 4.09 -3.04 14.71
N PRO A 113 4.33 -4.23 14.14
CA PRO A 113 4.11 -4.45 12.71
C PRO A 113 2.62 -4.51 12.37
N ALA A 114 2.20 -3.72 11.39
CA ALA A 114 0.80 -3.61 10.98
C ALA A 114 0.29 -4.84 10.21
N THR A 115 1.10 -5.36 9.28
CA THR A 115 0.68 -6.42 8.35
C THR A 115 0.18 -7.70 9.05
N PRO A 116 0.87 -8.26 10.07
CA PRO A 116 0.39 -9.45 10.75
C PRO A 116 -0.97 -9.25 11.43
N LEU A 117 -1.23 -8.08 12.00
CA LEU A 117 -2.52 -7.76 12.64
C LEU A 117 -3.65 -7.70 11.61
N ILE A 118 -3.37 -7.06 10.46
CA ILE A 118 -4.32 -6.95 9.35
C ILE A 118 -4.65 -8.33 8.78
N VAL A 119 -3.63 -9.16 8.50
CA VAL A 119 -3.84 -10.51 7.94
C VAL A 119 -4.58 -11.40 8.92
N ALA A 120 -4.24 -11.37 10.22
CA ALA A 120 -4.93 -12.15 11.23
C ALA A 120 -6.43 -11.81 11.31
N ASP A 121 -6.75 -10.52 11.23
CA ASP A 121 -8.13 -10.06 11.21
C ASP A 121 -8.86 -10.41 9.90
N MET A 122 -8.21 -10.32 8.73
CA MET A 122 -8.76 -10.81 7.46
C MET A 122 -9.13 -12.30 7.53
N VAL A 123 -8.20 -13.14 7.99
CA VAL A 123 -8.39 -14.59 8.15
C VAL A 123 -9.53 -14.89 9.12
N LYS A 124 -9.59 -14.15 10.24
CA LYS A 124 -10.66 -14.27 11.23
C LYS A 124 -12.02 -13.93 10.63
N ARG A 125 -12.15 -12.80 9.92
CA ARG A 125 -13.41 -12.37 9.28
C ARG A 125 -13.85 -13.27 8.14
N ALA A 126 -12.90 -13.78 7.36
CA ALA A 126 -13.17 -14.74 6.30
C ALA A 126 -13.57 -16.14 6.83
N GLY A 127 -13.46 -16.35 8.15
CA GLY A 127 -13.81 -17.62 8.79
C GLY A 127 -12.90 -18.75 8.36
N CYS A 128 -11.65 -18.46 8.03
CA CYS A 128 -10.68 -19.46 7.61
C CYS A 128 -10.36 -20.44 8.75
N ARG A 129 -10.30 -21.72 8.42
CA ARG A 129 -10.00 -22.83 9.34
C ARG A 129 -9.09 -23.83 8.65
N ILE A 130 -8.23 -24.46 9.44
CA ILE A 130 -7.51 -25.65 8.98
C ILE A 130 -8.55 -26.76 8.83
N LYS A 131 -8.49 -27.51 7.72
CA LYS A 131 -9.31 -28.71 7.53
C LYS A 131 -8.61 -29.87 8.24
N ASP A 132 -9.36 -30.57 9.09
CA ASP A 132 -8.94 -31.83 9.72
C ASP A 132 -8.86 -32.96 8.68
#